data_AF-A0A080M6D0-F1
#
_entry.id   AF-A0A080M6D0-F1
#
_cell.length_a   1.000
_cell.length_b   1.000
_cell.length_c   1.000
_cell.angle_alpha   90.00
_cell.angle_beta   90.00
_cell.angle_gamma   90.00
#
_symmetry.space_group_name_H-M   'P 1'
#
loop_
_entity.id
_entity.type
_entity.pdbx_description
1 polymer ?
#
loop_
_entity_poly.entity_id
_entity_poly.type
_entity_poly.pdbx_seq_one_letter_code
_entity_poly.pdbx_strand_id
1 'polypeptide(L)'
;MPEPAIQFLVLLSLLLSVQAAAQEVFVTRGAGSPMYSDKPQAGAQPVSLPELNISKPVPVVPKAPVPATRRTAEESGPAAAPPPAYRKFSIVVPANDGSVAANSALFEVRVAVEPALQLGEGHAITVSINGRPVGQRFTAHEFMIPPEFWGDTLPPVNQHYQLDAAIVDGNGGLLKLAEPVTFYLRHVAGWHQRPHQRPLLRPLPVQKPPPAQPSWKFEQPGKPSSSVKPPVRPEP
;
A
#
# COMPACT_ATOMS: atom_id res chain seq x y z
N MET A 1 -52.98 -22.81 -43.01
CA MET A 1 -52.20 -22.12 -44.07
C MET A 1 -51.95 -20.71 -43.58
N PRO A 2 -50.72 -20.36 -43.15
CA PRO A 2 -50.43 -19.00 -42.71
C PRO A 2 -50.44 -18.04 -43.92
N GLU A 3 -51.06 -16.87 -43.77
CA GLU A 3 -51.17 -15.86 -44.84
C GLU A 3 -49.80 -15.40 -45.35
N PRO A 4 -49.61 -15.22 -46.67
CA PRO A 4 -48.35 -14.76 -47.26
C PRO A 4 -47.91 -13.38 -46.75
N ALA A 5 -48.83 -12.57 -46.23
CA ALA A 5 -48.57 -11.27 -45.64
C ALA A 5 -47.77 -11.36 -44.33
N ILE A 6 -48.07 -12.35 -43.48
CA ILE A 6 -47.38 -12.55 -42.20
C ILE A 6 -45.95 -13.04 -42.46
N GLN A 7 -45.78 -13.89 -43.48
CA GLN A 7 -44.47 -14.43 -43.85
C GLN A 7 -43.55 -13.35 -44.43
N PHE A 8 -44.09 -12.40 -45.22
CA PHE A 8 -43.33 -11.24 -45.69
C PHE A 8 -42.92 -10.30 -44.55
N LEU A 9 -43.80 -10.08 -43.57
CA LEU A 9 -43.54 -9.17 -42.44
C LEU A 9 -42.49 -9.73 -41.47
N VAL A 10 -42.48 -11.06 -41.29
CA VAL A 10 -41.42 -11.76 -40.52
C VAL A 10 -40.09 -11.72 -41.26
N LEU A 11 -40.08 -11.93 -42.58
CA LEU A 11 -38.84 -11.85 -43.38
C LEU A 11 -38.26 -10.43 -43.39
N LEU A 12 -39.11 -9.40 -43.50
CA LEU A 12 -38.70 -8.00 -43.45
C LEU A 12 -38.14 -7.60 -42.07
N SER A 13 -38.74 -8.10 -40.98
CA SER A 13 -38.24 -7.85 -39.61
C SER A 13 -36.87 -8.51 -39.36
N LEU A 14 -36.61 -9.66 -39.99
CA LEU A 14 -35.33 -10.35 -39.88
C LEU A 14 -34.20 -9.62 -40.63
N LEU A 15 -34.51 -8.95 -41.75
CA LEU A 15 -33.53 -8.17 -42.53
C LEU A 15 -33.09 -6.86 -41.84
N LEU A 16 -33.87 -6.31 -40.91
CA LEU A 16 -33.53 -5.06 -40.21
C LEU A 16 -32.61 -5.25 -38.98
N SER A 17 -32.30 -6.49 -38.59
CA SER A 17 -31.63 -6.78 -37.32
C SER A 17 -30.09 -6.77 -37.38
N VAL A 18 -29.48 -6.46 -38.53
CA VAL A 18 -28.01 -6.50 -38.72
C VAL A 18 -27.46 -5.10 -38.95
N GLN A 19 -27.34 -4.32 -37.87
CA GLN A 19 -26.47 -3.13 -37.82
C GLN A 19 -25.64 -3.23 -36.53
N ALA A 20 -24.74 -4.21 -36.47
CA ALA A 20 -23.65 -4.24 -35.49
C ALA A 20 -22.52 -3.38 -36.04
N ALA A 21 -22.60 -2.07 -35.82
CA ALA A 21 -21.51 -1.15 -36.16
C ALA A 21 -20.34 -1.41 -35.18
N ALA A 22 -19.23 -1.90 -35.72
CA ALA A 22 -17.95 -1.93 -35.02
C ALA A 22 -17.55 -0.49 -34.67
N GLN A 23 -17.24 -0.22 -33.40
CA GLN A 23 -16.80 1.10 -32.93
C GLN A 23 -15.37 1.35 -33.41
N GLU A 24 -15.23 2.02 -34.55
CA GLU A 24 -13.93 2.47 -35.07
C GLU A 24 -13.41 3.64 -34.22
N VAL A 25 -12.25 3.45 -33.58
CA VAL A 25 -11.56 4.48 -32.80
C VAL A 25 -10.62 5.25 -33.72
N PHE A 26 -10.78 6.56 -33.82
CA PHE A 26 -10.01 7.42 -34.73
C PHE A 26 -8.81 8.07 -33.99
N VAL A 27 -7.64 8.07 -34.61
CA VAL A 27 -6.41 8.71 -34.07
C VAL A 27 -6.06 9.95 -34.88
N THR A 28 -5.86 11.08 -34.21
CA THR A 28 -5.30 12.29 -34.84
C THR A 28 -3.88 12.52 -34.33
N ARG A 29 -2.90 12.58 -35.24
CA ARG A 29 -1.49 12.87 -34.92
C ARG A 29 -1.13 14.29 -35.35
N GLY A 30 -1.12 15.22 -34.39
CA GLY A 30 -0.57 16.59 -34.52
C GLY A 30 0.71 16.76 -33.69
N ALA A 31 1.23 17.99 -33.58
CA ALA A 31 2.51 18.33 -32.90
C ALA A 31 2.51 18.16 -31.36
N GLY A 32 1.67 17.28 -30.81
CA GLY A 32 1.58 16.89 -29.40
C GLY A 32 1.24 15.40 -29.25
N SER A 33 0.98 14.96 -28.01
CA SER A 33 0.65 13.56 -27.69
C SER A 33 -0.59 13.07 -28.47
N PRO A 34 -0.62 11.80 -28.93
CA PRO A 34 -1.73 11.27 -29.73
C PRO A 34 -3.05 11.32 -28.96
N MET A 35 -4.08 11.89 -29.59
CA MET A 35 -5.43 12.00 -29.05
C MET A 35 -6.35 11.00 -29.78
N TYR A 36 -7.06 10.18 -29.01
CA TYR A 36 -8.01 9.17 -29.50
C TYR A 36 -9.43 9.73 -29.34
N SER A 37 -10.24 9.69 -30.39
CA SER A 37 -11.59 10.27 -30.42
C SER A 37 -12.55 9.31 -31.13
N ASP A 38 -13.77 9.19 -30.59
CA ASP A 38 -14.86 8.39 -31.17
C ASP A 38 -15.67 9.17 -32.22
N LYS A 39 -15.22 10.37 -32.62
CA LYS A 39 -15.86 11.21 -33.64
C LYS A 39 -14.92 11.42 -34.83
N PRO A 40 -15.40 11.28 -36.08
CA PRO A 40 -14.57 11.46 -37.27
C PRO A 40 -14.17 12.93 -37.43
N GLN A 41 -12.87 13.18 -37.60
CA GLN A 41 -12.29 14.51 -37.78
C GLN A 41 -11.29 14.50 -38.95
N ALA A 42 -11.15 15.64 -39.64
CA ALA A 42 -10.32 15.73 -40.85
C ALA A 42 -8.84 15.39 -40.55
N GLY A 43 -8.31 14.36 -41.21
CA GLY A 43 -6.91 13.89 -41.04
C GLY A 43 -6.74 12.61 -40.21
N ALA A 44 -7.82 11.99 -39.74
CA ALA A 44 -7.77 10.71 -39.04
C ALA A 44 -7.53 9.54 -40.01
N GLN A 45 -6.69 8.58 -39.61
CA GLN A 45 -6.54 7.30 -40.31
C GLN A 45 -7.14 6.15 -39.48
N PRO A 46 -7.89 5.22 -40.11
CA PRO A 46 -8.50 4.11 -39.40
C PRO A 46 -7.43 3.15 -38.89
N VAL A 47 -7.50 2.81 -37.60
CA VAL A 47 -6.62 1.82 -36.97
C VAL A 47 -7.43 0.54 -36.77
N SER A 48 -7.05 -0.52 -37.49
CA SER A 48 -7.62 -1.86 -37.30
C SER A 48 -7.00 -2.47 -36.04
N LEU A 49 -7.81 -2.62 -35.00
CA LEU A 49 -7.42 -3.33 -33.79
C LEU A 49 -7.55 -4.85 -34.02
N PRO A 50 -6.58 -5.67 -33.59
CA PRO A 50 -6.70 -7.11 -33.65
C PRO A 50 -7.89 -7.59 -32.80
N GLU A 51 -8.57 -8.64 -33.27
CA GLU A 51 -9.75 -9.18 -32.60
C GLU A 51 -9.45 -9.57 -31.15
N LEU A 52 -10.36 -9.17 -30.26
CA LEU A 52 -10.30 -9.47 -28.84
C LEU A 52 -10.37 -10.99 -28.64
N ASN A 53 -9.35 -11.58 -28.01
CA ASN A 53 -9.35 -13.00 -27.65
C ASN A 53 -10.34 -13.25 -26.51
N ILE A 54 -11.60 -13.49 -26.85
CA ILE A 54 -12.64 -13.85 -25.90
C ILE A 54 -12.63 -15.36 -25.69
N SER A 55 -12.35 -15.81 -24.47
CA SER A 55 -12.47 -17.22 -24.09
C SER A 55 -13.95 -17.60 -23.94
N LYS A 56 -14.37 -18.73 -24.54
CA LYS A 56 -15.75 -19.22 -24.48
C LYS A 56 -16.12 -19.57 -23.03
N PRO A 57 -17.32 -19.22 -22.54
CA PRO A 57 -17.81 -19.66 -21.25
C PRO A 57 -17.85 -21.19 -21.20
N VAL A 58 -17.24 -21.77 -20.17
CA VAL A 58 -17.39 -23.21 -19.87
C VAL A 58 -18.86 -23.45 -19.49
N PRO A 59 -19.55 -24.44 -20.09
CA PRO A 59 -20.91 -24.78 -19.70
C PRO A 59 -20.94 -25.21 -18.23
N VAL A 60 -21.69 -24.48 -17.41
CA VAL A 60 -22.02 -24.89 -16.04
C VAL A 60 -22.98 -26.07 -16.13
N VAL A 61 -22.46 -27.27 -15.92
CA VAL A 61 -23.28 -28.47 -15.74
C VAL A 61 -23.98 -28.37 -14.38
N PRO A 62 -25.32 -28.49 -14.30
CA PRO A 62 -26.01 -28.56 -13.02
C PRO A 62 -25.53 -29.76 -12.21
N LYS A 63 -24.97 -29.49 -11.02
CA LYS A 63 -24.51 -30.51 -10.08
C LYS A 63 -25.71 -31.33 -9.58
N ALA A 64 -25.85 -32.55 -10.08
CA ALA A 64 -26.70 -33.55 -9.45
C ALA A 64 -26.15 -33.90 -8.05
N PRO A 65 -26.99 -34.27 -7.06
CA PRO A 65 -26.53 -34.59 -5.72
C PRO A 65 -25.81 -35.95 -5.74
N VAL A 66 -24.53 -35.95 -5.39
CA VAL A 66 -23.76 -37.19 -5.23
C VAL A 66 -24.00 -37.71 -3.81
N PRO A 67 -24.40 -38.99 -3.62
CA PRO A 67 -24.69 -39.55 -2.31
C PRO A 67 -23.42 -39.73 -1.48
N ALA A 68 -23.56 -39.49 -0.18
CA ALA A 68 -22.52 -39.70 0.82
C ALA A 68 -22.09 -41.19 0.84
N THR A 69 -20.88 -41.46 0.36
CA THR A 69 -20.19 -42.73 0.62
C THR A 69 -19.17 -42.52 1.72
N ARG A 70 -19.54 -43.00 2.90
CA ARG A 70 -18.67 -43.29 4.04
C ARG A 70 -17.69 -44.38 3.57
N ARG A 71 -16.38 -44.10 3.55
CA ARG A 71 -15.35 -45.14 3.55
C ARG A 71 -14.54 -45.02 4.83
N THR A 72 -14.74 -45.98 5.71
CA THR A 72 -13.81 -46.35 6.76
C THR A 72 -12.64 -47.09 6.10
N ALA A 73 -11.41 -46.66 6.37
CA ALA A 73 -10.21 -47.48 6.27
C ALA A 73 -9.15 -46.85 7.18
N GLU A 74 -8.96 -47.46 8.34
CA GLU A 74 -7.70 -47.41 9.10
C GLU A 74 -6.56 -47.96 8.22
N GLU A 75 -5.38 -47.35 8.30
CA GLU A 75 -4.09 -47.99 8.65
C GLU A 75 -2.91 -47.05 8.31
N SER A 76 -2.37 -46.43 9.36
CA SER A 76 -0.95 -46.27 9.70
C SER A 76 0.12 -45.88 8.66
N GLY A 77 0.60 -44.65 8.81
CA GLY A 77 1.91 -44.10 8.42
C GLY A 77 1.93 -42.62 8.82
N PRO A 78 3.07 -41.96 9.14
CA PRO A 78 3.08 -40.52 9.38
C PRO A 78 2.82 -39.81 8.05
N ALA A 79 1.55 -39.76 7.68
CA ALA A 79 1.05 -39.06 6.52
C ALA A 79 1.29 -37.58 6.80
N ALA A 80 2.10 -36.97 5.94
CA ALA A 80 2.12 -35.53 5.74
C ALA A 80 0.67 -35.03 5.79
N ALA A 81 0.41 -34.08 6.68
CA ALA A 81 -0.93 -33.56 6.90
C ALA A 81 -1.51 -33.12 5.55
N PRO A 82 -2.81 -33.41 5.27
CA PRO A 82 -3.45 -32.91 4.08
C PRO A 82 -3.27 -31.39 3.99
N PRO A 83 -3.11 -30.81 2.78
CA PRO A 83 -2.88 -29.39 2.62
C PRO A 83 -3.99 -28.59 3.33
N PRO A 84 -3.64 -27.46 3.98
CA PRO A 84 -4.59 -26.65 4.71
C PRO A 84 -5.69 -26.18 3.77
N ALA A 85 -6.89 -26.69 3.97
CA ALA A 85 -8.08 -26.02 3.48
C ALA A 85 -8.24 -24.75 4.32
N TYR A 86 -7.74 -23.61 3.83
CA TYR A 86 -7.94 -22.31 4.45
C TYR A 86 -9.44 -22.03 4.60
N ARG A 87 -9.91 -21.93 5.84
CA ARG A 87 -11.33 -21.77 6.15
C ARG A 87 -11.76 -20.33 5.97
N LYS A 88 -10.93 -19.39 6.41
CA LYS A 88 -11.20 -17.95 6.33
C LYS A 88 -10.01 -17.24 5.72
N PHE A 89 -10.31 -16.35 4.77
CA PHE A 89 -9.35 -15.43 4.21
C PHE A 89 -10.09 -14.16 3.78
N SER A 90 -9.74 -13.03 4.38
CA SER A 90 -10.39 -11.75 4.11
C SER A 90 -9.42 -10.59 4.25
N ILE A 91 -9.61 -9.55 3.45
CA ILE A 91 -8.87 -8.30 3.55
C ILE A 91 -9.50 -7.46 4.68
N VAL A 92 -8.68 -7.02 5.63
CA VAL A 92 -9.08 -6.22 6.79
C VAL A 92 -8.73 -4.74 6.58
N VAL A 93 -7.54 -4.49 6.03
CA VAL A 93 -7.09 -3.15 5.62
C VAL A 93 -6.63 -3.24 4.16
N PRO A 94 -7.16 -2.41 3.25
CA PRO A 94 -8.16 -1.36 3.49
C PRO A 94 -9.52 -1.98 3.80
N ALA A 95 -10.34 -1.27 4.56
CA ALA A 95 -11.76 -1.64 4.67
C ALA A 95 -12.44 -1.46 3.31
N ASN A 96 -13.48 -2.24 3.04
CA ASN A 96 -14.30 -2.02 1.84
C ASN A 96 -14.94 -0.62 1.88
N ASP A 97 -14.89 0.08 0.74
CA ASP A 97 -15.21 1.50 0.54
C ASP A 97 -14.39 2.46 1.43
N GLY A 98 -13.28 1.96 1.99
CA GLY A 98 -12.37 2.72 2.85
C GLY A 98 -11.51 3.71 2.08
N SER A 99 -10.76 4.52 2.82
CA SER A 99 -9.83 5.50 2.24
C SER A 99 -8.41 5.32 2.76
N VAL A 100 -7.46 5.54 1.86
CA VAL A 100 -6.03 5.34 2.07
C VAL A 100 -5.28 6.61 1.69
N ALA A 101 -4.25 6.97 2.46
CA ALA A 101 -3.39 8.10 2.16
C ALA A 101 -2.55 7.85 0.89
N ALA A 102 -2.63 8.75 -0.09
CA ALA A 102 -1.83 8.66 -1.32
C ALA A 102 -0.47 9.38 -1.24
N ASN A 103 -0.21 10.13 -0.16
CA ASN A 103 0.90 11.08 -0.03
C ASN A 103 2.29 10.46 -0.24
N SER A 104 2.48 9.20 0.15
CA SER A 104 3.77 8.51 0.12
C SER A 104 3.84 7.38 -0.92
N ALA A 105 2.78 7.13 -1.69
CA ALA A 105 2.60 5.93 -2.51
C ALA A 105 2.81 4.59 -1.78
N LEU A 106 2.93 4.63 -0.45
CA LEU A 106 3.20 3.48 0.40
C LEU A 106 1.91 3.14 1.13
N PHE A 107 1.42 1.93 0.91
CA PHE A 107 0.09 1.53 1.35
C PHE A 107 0.14 0.25 2.18
N GLU A 108 -0.47 0.26 3.37
CA GLU A 108 -0.57 -0.91 4.23
C GLU A 108 -1.75 -1.80 3.83
N VAL A 109 -1.50 -3.10 3.72
CA VAL A 109 -2.52 -4.13 3.55
C VAL A 109 -2.46 -5.08 4.74
N ARG A 110 -3.63 -5.36 5.32
CA ARG A 110 -3.79 -6.35 6.38
C ARG A 110 -4.83 -7.37 5.99
N VAL A 111 -4.52 -8.63 6.22
CA VAL A 111 -5.41 -9.76 5.93
C VAL A 111 -5.64 -10.61 7.18
N ALA A 112 -6.82 -11.18 7.28
CA ALA A 112 -7.14 -12.20 8.27
C ALA A 112 -7.11 -13.58 7.59
N VAL A 113 -6.37 -14.53 8.15
CA VAL A 113 -6.19 -15.87 7.61
C VAL A 113 -6.42 -16.89 8.72
N GLU A 114 -7.28 -17.89 8.48
CA GLU A 114 -7.51 -19.01 9.42
C GLU A 114 -7.61 -20.34 8.64
N PRO A 115 -6.82 -21.39 9.00
CA PRO A 115 -5.73 -21.40 9.99
C PRO A 115 -4.53 -20.54 9.54
N ALA A 116 -3.52 -20.39 10.41
CA ALA A 116 -2.32 -19.61 10.10
C ALA A 116 -1.64 -20.07 8.79
N LEU A 117 -1.04 -19.11 8.08
CA LEU A 117 -0.37 -19.35 6.80
C LEU A 117 0.74 -20.40 6.97
N GLN A 118 0.67 -21.48 6.19
CA GLN A 118 1.62 -22.58 6.31
C GLN A 118 2.93 -22.31 5.56
N LEU A 119 3.83 -21.61 6.23
CA LEU A 119 5.13 -21.25 5.68
C LEU A 119 6.02 -22.46 5.36
N GLY A 120 5.86 -23.57 6.10
CA GLY A 120 6.60 -24.82 5.86
C GLY A 120 6.33 -25.44 4.49
N GLU A 121 5.13 -25.23 3.94
CA GLU A 121 4.71 -25.69 2.60
C GLU A 121 4.98 -24.64 1.51
N GLY A 122 5.66 -23.55 1.84
CA GLY A 122 5.95 -22.45 0.91
C GLY A 122 4.73 -21.58 0.56
N HIS A 123 3.65 -21.65 1.34
CA HIS A 123 2.45 -20.87 1.09
C HIS A 123 2.71 -19.38 1.27
N ALA A 124 2.16 -18.56 0.38
CA ALA A 124 2.31 -17.11 0.41
C ALA A 124 1.01 -16.41 0.03
N ILE A 125 0.91 -15.14 0.42
CA ILE A 125 -0.14 -14.24 -0.01
C ILE A 125 0.36 -13.47 -1.23
N THR A 126 -0.46 -13.37 -2.26
CA THR A 126 -0.26 -12.49 -3.40
C THR A 126 -1.43 -11.52 -3.50
N VAL A 127 -1.18 -10.34 -4.03
CA VAL A 127 -2.19 -9.29 -4.17
C VAL A 127 -2.12 -8.65 -5.55
N SER A 128 -3.27 -8.18 -6.01
CA SER A 128 -3.40 -7.37 -7.22
C SER A 128 -4.26 -6.15 -6.94
N ILE A 129 -3.93 -5.04 -7.62
CA ILE A 129 -4.74 -3.83 -7.59
C ILE A 129 -5.24 -3.57 -9.00
N ASN A 130 -6.56 -3.50 -9.18
CA ASN A 130 -7.23 -3.39 -10.49
C ASN A 130 -6.74 -4.47 -11.48
N GLY A 131 -6.56 -5.70 -11.00
CA GLY A 131 -6.04 -6.81 -11.80
C GLY A 131 -4.53 -6.76 -12.10
N ARG A 132 -3.81 -5.68 -11.72
CA ARG A 132 -2.35 -5.62 -11.84
C ARG A 132 -1.69 -6.27 -10.63
N PRO A 133 -0.93 -7.37 -10.78
CA PRO A 133 -0.27 -8.02 -9.67
C PRO A 133 0.85 -7.15 -9.10
N VAL A 134 1.02 -7.17 -7.78
CA VAL A 134 2.13 -6.47 -7.10
C VAL A 134 3.47 -7.16 -7.35
N GLY A 135 3.46 -8.41 -7.82
CA GLY A 135 4.67 -9.17 -8.18
C GLY A 135 5.50 -9.63 -6.99
N GLN A 136 4.97 -9.51 -5.77
CA GLN A 136 5.60 -9.96 -4.54
C GLN A 136 4.78 -11.05 -3.86
N ARG A 137 5.48 -11.90 -3.10
CA ARG A 137 4.91 -12.95 -2.27
C ARG A 137 5.10 -12.55 -0.80
N PHE A 138 3.99 -12.39 -0.09
CA PHE A 138 3.98 -11.97 1.30
C PHE A 138 3.77 -13.16 2.23
N THR A 139 4.60 -13.28 3.25
CA THR A 139 4.50 -14.33 4.28
C THR A 139 3.92 -13.81 5.59
N ALA A 140 3.82 -12.49 5.75
CA ALA A 140 3.17 -11.82 6.85
C ALA A 140 1.70 -11.51 6.54
N HIS A 141 0.88 -11.38 7.59
CA HIS A 141 -0.52 -10.95 7.47
C HIS A 141 -0.70 -9.43 7.27
N GLU A 142 0.38 -8.68 7.42
CA GLU A 142 0.46 -7.23 7.36
C GLU A 142 1.71 -6.90 6.56
N PHE A 143 1.54 -6.13 5.51
CA PHE A 143 2.60 -5.81 4.58
C PHE A 143 2.31 -4.50 3.87
N MET A 144 3.35 -3.92 3.28
CA MET A 144 3.23 -2.68 2.52
C MET A 144 3.28 -2.96 1.03
N ILE A 145 2.41 -2.29 0.28
CA ILE A 145 2.52 -2.20 -1.17
C ILE A 145 3.64 -1.20 -1.50
N PRO A 146 4.69 -1.65 -2.19
CA PRO A 146 5.82 -0.82 -2.57
C PRO A 146 5.40 0.37 -3.44
N PRO A 147 6.00 1.57 -3.26
CA PRO A 147 5.75 2.71 -4.15
C PRO A 147 6.10 2.41 -5.61
N GLU A 148 7.05 1.50 -5.87
CA GLU A 148 7.44 1.03 -7.19
C GLU A 148 6.27 0.40 -7.96
N PHE A 149 5.24 -0.07 -7.26
CA PHE A 149 4.00 -0.53 -7.89
C PHE A 149 3.36 0.60 -8.71
N TRP A 150 3.36 1.83 -8.21
CA TRP A 150 2.66 2.94 -8.84
C TRP A 150 3.48 3.62 -9.97
N GLY A 151 4.78 3.33 -10.05
CA GLY A 151 5.69 3.94 -11.02
C GLY A 151 6.07 5.38 -10.64
N ASP A 152 6.46 6.17 -11.63
CA ASP A 152 6.97 7.54 -11.40
C ASP A 152 5.87 8.56 -11.06
N THR A 153 4.61 8.20 -11.33
CA THR A 153 3.46 9.09 -11.12
C THR A 153 2.52 8.49 -10.11
N LEU A 154 2.18 9.26 -9.07
CA LEU A 154 1.20 8.84 -8.09
C LEU A 154 -0.15 8.57 -8.77
N PRO A 155 -0.87 7.53 -8.33
CA PRO A 155 -2.22 7.27 -8.81
C PRO A 155 -3.12 8.49 -8.59
N PRO A 156 -4.06 8.79 -9.52
CA PRO A 156 -4.98 9.88 -9.33
C PRO A 156 -5.82 9.72 -8.05
N VAL A 157 -5.95 10.80 -7.28
CA VAL A 157 -6.77 10.80 -6.06
C VAL A 157 -8.27 10.74 -6.36
N ASN A 158 -9.03 10.31 -5.37
CA ASN A 158 -10.48 10.16 -5.40
C ASN A 158 -10.99 9.18 -6.47
N GLN A 159 -10.11 8.30 -6.95
CA GLN A 159 -10.49 7.17 -7.79
C GLN A 159 -10.72 5.92 -6.93
N HIS A 160 -11.59 5.03 -7.43
CA HIS A 160 -11.80 3.73 -6.85
C HIS A 160 -10.72 2.76 -7.35
N TYR A 161 -10.21 1.96 -6.43
CA TYR A 161 -9.28 0.88 -6.68
C TYR A 161 -9.85 -0.40 -6.07
N GLN A 162 -9.70 -1.51 -6.77
CA GLN A 162 -10.04 -2.83 -6.27
C GLN A 162 -8.77 -3.53 -5.82
N LEU A 163 -8.74 -4.03 -4.59
CA LEU A 163 -7.69 -4.90 -4.07
C LEU A 163 -8.21 -6.34 -4.04
N ASP A 164 -7.50 -7.23 -4.73
CA ASP A 164 -7.70 -8.66 -4.64
C ASP A 164 -6.53 -9.28 -3.87
N ALA A 165 -6.82 -10.33 -3.10
CA ALA A 165 -5.82 -11.10 -2.38
C ALA A 165 -6.06 -12.60 -2.61
N ALA A 166 -4.97 -13.33 -2.77
CA ALA A 166 -4.94 -14.77 -2.96
C ALA A 166 -3.91 -15.42 -2.04
N ILE A 167 -4.21 -16.61 -1.54
CA ILE A 167 -3.22 -17.51 -0.96
C ILE A 167 -2.81 -18.48 -2.05
N VAL A 168 -1.50 -18.59 -2.27
CA VAL A 168 -0.90 -19.47 -3.27
C VAL A 168 0.07 -20.46 -2.63
N ASP A 169 0.24 -21.63 -3.25
CA ASP A 169 1.25 -22.61 -2.86
C ASP A 169 2.67 -22.19 -3.27
N GLY A 170 3.68 -22.99 -2.92
CA GLY A 170 5.08 -22.75 -3.29
C GLY A 170 5.35 -22.64 -4.79
N ASN A 171 4.49 -23.24 -5.62
CA ASN A 171 4.57 -23.21 -7.09
C ASN A 171 3.74 -22.07 -7.72
N GLY A 172 3.01 -21.30 -6.91
CA GLY A 172 2.11 -20.24 -7.38
C GLY A 172 0.69 -20.71 -7.72
N GLY A 173 0.36 -21.97 -7.43
CA GLY A 173 -1.00 -22.50 -7.56
C GLY A 173 -1.95 -21.84 -6.56
N LEU A 174 -3.16 -21.50 -7.01
CA LEU A 174 -4.16 -20.83 -6.18
C LEU A 174 -4.78 -21.81 -5.16
N LEU A 175 -4.69 -21.46 -3.87
CA LEU A 175 -5.28 -22.23 -2.77
C LEU A 175 -6.58 -21.60 -2.26
N LYS A 176 -6.64 -20.26 -2.14
CA LYS A 176 -7.82 -19.55 -1.64
C LYS A 176 -7.84 -18.10 -2.12
N LEU A 177 -9.03 -17.59 -2.46
CA LEU A 177 -9.28 -16.17 -2.75
C LEU A 177 -9.97 -15.50 -1.57
N ALA A 178 -9.60 -14.25 -1.31
CA ALA A 178 -10.36 -13.35 -0.46
C ALA A 178 -11.49 -12.68 -1.27
N GLU A 179 -12.49 -12.17 -0.57
CA GLU A 179 -13.43 -11.23 -1.18
C GLU A 179 -12.69 -9.94 -1.58
N PRO A 180 -12.79 -9.48 -2.83
CA PRO A 180 -12.19 -8.23 -3.25
C PRO A 180 -12.77 -7.05 -2.48
N VAL A 181 -11.94 -6.05 -2.20
CA VAL A 181 -12.39 -4.81 -1.56
C VAL A 181 -12.16 -3.62 -2.47
N THR A 182 -13.12 -2.71 -2.52
CA THR A 182 -12.96 -1.42 -3.19
C THR A 182 -12.47 -0.40 -2.18
N PHE A 183 -11.54 0.47 -2.56
CA PHE A 183 -11.04 1.54 -1.70
C PHE A 183 -10.68 2.79 -2.51
N TYR A 184 -10.52 3.90 -1.82
CA TYR A 184 -10.22 5.20 -2.41
C TYR A 184 -8.86 5.71 -1.96
N LEU A 185 -8.11 6.28 -2.90
CA LEU A 185 -6.89 7.02 -2.56
C LEU A 185 -7.23 8.49 -2.31
N ARG A 186 -6.78 9.05 -1.18
CA ARG A 186 -6.99 10.45 -0.81
C ARG A 186 -5.69 11.12 -0.40
N HIS A 187 -5.54 12.39 -0.72
CA HIS A 187 -4.53 13.21 -0.07
C HIS A 187 -5.03 13.56 1.33
N VAL A 188 -4.27 13.16 2.34
CA VAL A 188 -4.48 13.65 3.69
C VAL A 188 -3.58 14.85 3.89
N ALA A 189 -4.18 16.00 4.19
CA ALA A 189 -3.41 17.17 4.59
C ALA A 189 -2.74 16.85 5.92
N GLY A 190 -1.43 16.62 5.89
CA GLY A 190 -0.64 16.56 7.11
C GLY A 190 -0.72 17.94 7.75
N TRP A 191 -1.43 18.04 8.87
CA TRP A 191 -1.22 19.15 9.79
C TRP A 191 0.19 18.98 10.32
N HIS A 192 1.16 19.59 9.64
CA HIS A 192 2.40 19.92 10.30
C HIS A 192 1.97 20.83 11.46
N GLN A 193 1.93 20.29 12.68
CA GLN A 193 2.19 21.14 13.83
C GLN A 193 3.53 21.77 13.50
N ARG A 194 3.53 23.04 13.05
CA ARG A 194 4.75 23.83 13.09
C ARG A 194 5.21 23.65 14.54
N PRO A 195 6.37 23.04 14.80
CA PRO A 195 6.88 23.02 16.15
C PRO A 195 6.81 24.48 16.57
N HIS A 196 6.03 24.79 17.60
CA HIS A 196 5.96 26.13 18.12
C HIS A 196 7.42 26.50 18.31
N GLN A 197 7.94 27.42 17.48
CA GLN A 197 9.27 27.95 17.68
C GLN A 197 9.17 28.56 19.07
N ARG A 198 9.68 27.86 20.07
CA ARG A 198 9.85 28.45 21.40
C ARG A 198 10.58 29.75 21.12
N PRO A 199 10.03 30.92 21.49
CA PRO A 199 10.73 32.17 21.28
C PRO A 199 12.11 31.97 21.89
N LEU A 200 13.15 32.13 21.07
CA LEU A 200 14.52 32.12 21.58
C LEU A 200 14.53 33.16 22.71
N LEU A 201 14.71 32.71 23.95
CA LEU A 201 14.94 33.60 25.07
C LEU A 201 16.10 34.49 24.65
N ARG A 202 15.86 35.80 24.52
CA ARG A 202 16.95 36.75 24.27
C ARG A 202 18.00 36.50 25.36
N PRO A 203 19.29 36.42 25.02
CA PRO A 203 20.33 36.36 26.03
C PRO A 203 20.12 37.52 27.01
N LEU A 204 19.99 37.21 28.30
CA LEU A 204 19.99 38.26 29.33
C LEU A 204 21.29 39.05 29.15
N PRO A 205 21.25 40.39 29.18
CA PRO A 205 22.47 41.19 29.09
C PRO A 205 23.41 40.76 30.22
N VAL A 206 24.62 40.33 29.84
CA VAL A 206 25.68 40.01 30.79
C VAL A 206 25.99 41.29 31.56
N GLN A 207 25.58 41.36 32.83
CA GLN A 207 26.01 42.44 33.70
C GLN A 207 27.51 42.28 33.93
N LYS A 208 28.29 43.27 33.49
CA LYS A 208 29.73 43.32 33.75
C LYS A 208 29.94 43.36 35.27
N PRO A 209 30.81 42.52 35.85
CA PRO A 209 31.05 42.56 37.29
C PRO A 209 31.53 43.97 37.68
N PRO A 210 31.08 44.49 38.85
CA PRO A 210 31.48 45.81 39.30
C PRO A 210 33.02 45.85 39.46
N PRO A 211 33.66 46.98 39.13
CA PRO A 211 35.11 47.10 39.24
C PRO A 211 35.54 46.85 40.69
N ALA A 212 36.64 46.12 40.84
CA ALA A 212 37.25 45.86 42.15
C ALA A 212 37.52 47.20 42.86
N GLN A 213 36.96 47.35 44.06
CA GLN A 213 37.20 48.54 44.88
C GLN A 213 38.67 48.56 45.34
N PRO A 214 39.36 49.71 45.27
CA PRO A 214 40.73 49.81 45.73
C PRO A 214 40.80 49.64 47.26
N SER A 215 41.57 48.64 47.68
CA SER A 215 41.85 48.32 49.08
C SER A 215 42.79 49.33 49.73
N TRP A 216 42.35 49.97 50.81
CA TRP A 216 43.18 50.71 51.77
C TRP A 216 42.50 50.53 53.15
N LYS A 217 43.13 50.22 54.28
CA LYS A 217 44.52 50.08 54.74
C LYS A 217 44.43 49.16 55.98
N PHE A 218 45.39 48.26 56.20
CA PHE A 218 45.69 47.81 57.56
C PHE A 218 47.07 48.33 57.91
N GLU A 219 47.10 49.24 58.88
CA GLU A 219 48.27 49.81 59.50
C GLU A 219 49.10 48.68 60.14
N GLN A 220 50.36 48.53 59.74
CA GLN A 220 51.28 47.57 60.36
C GLN A 220 51.73 48.13 61.72
N PRO A 221 51.50 47.43 62.85
CA PRO A 221 52.15 47.80 64.10
C PRO A 221 53.66 47.51 63.99
N GLY A 222 54.45 48.56 64.17
CA GLY A 222 55.90 48.53 64.03
C GLY A 222 56.61 47.61 65.04
N LYS A 223 57.67 46.99 64.54
CA LYS A 223 58.91 46.48 65.18
C LYS A 223 58.80 45.80 66.57
N PRO A 224 59.23 44.53 66.69
CA PRO A 224 59.71 44.04 67.98
C PRO A 224 61.00 44.78 68.37
N SER A 225 60.99 45.38 69.55
CA SER A 225 62.18 45.94 70.20
C SER A 225 63.10 44.81 70.66
N SER A 226 64.38 45.01 70.43
CA SER A 226 65.51 44.13 70.77
C SER A 226 65.56 43.82 72.28
N SER A 227 65.65 42.55 72.66
CA SER A 227 66.44 42.08 73.82
C SER A 227 66.40 40.55 73.94
N VAL A 228 67.33 39.84 73.32
CA VAL A 228 68.01 38.67 73.92
C VAL A 228 69.41 38.56 73.30
N LYS A 229 70.44 38.76 74.12
CA LYS A 229 71.85 38.50 73.78
C LYS A 229 72.14 36.99 73.97
N PRO A 230 73.01 36.36 73.15
CA PRO A 230 73.20 34.90 73.11
C PRO A 230 73.94 34.33 74.35
N PRO A 231 73.95 32.98 74.51
CA PRO A 231 74.14 32.29 75.78
C PRO A 231 75.61 32.18 76.16
N VAL A 232 75.91 32.16 77.46
CA VAL A 232 77.22 31.76 77.97
C VAL A 232 77.06 30.94 79.26
N ARG A 233 77.49 29.67 79.15
CA ARG A 233 77.90 28.72 80.22
C ARG A 233 78.87 29.39 81.25
N PRO A 234 79.25 28.76 82.38
CA PRO A 234 78.86 27.44 82.90
C PRO A 234 78.51 27.44 84.41
N GLU A 235 78.08 26.27 84.90
CA GLU A 235 78.24 25.82 86.30
C GLU A 235 79.71 25.98 86.78
N PRO A 236 79.99 26.16 88.09
CA PRO A 236 79.36 25.48 89.24
C PRO A 236 78.66 26.39 90.27
#